data_AF-A0A6V8KJZ8-F1
#
_entry.id   AF-A0A6V8KJZ8-F1
#
_cell.length_a   1.000
_cell.length_b   1.000
_cell.length_c   1.000
_cell.angle_alpha   90.00
_cell.angle_beta   90.00
_cell.angle_gamma   90.00
#
_symmetry.space_group_name_H-M   'P 1'
#
loop_
_entity.id
_entity.type
_entity.pdbx_description
1 polymer ?
#
loop_
_entity_poly.entity_id
_entity_poly.type
_entity_poly.pdbx_seq_one_letter_code
_entity_poly.pdbx_strand_id
1 'polypeptide(L)'
;MVDDALIDLGYRYRSRSILEDGPDDGAAWEDPRAPSGRPGVRCPHVSVRRAGTELSTLDVICRDAVLFTGPDGAAWAPAAVAAAERLGVPLDVCRVGDGGDVADPGGGFTTAFGLGPGGAALVRPDGVVAWRAHDPVADPGAAVGAALARTLCRPW
;
A
#
# COMPACT_ATOMS: atom_id res chain seq x y z
N MET A 1 -6.21 20.46 23.61
CA MET A 1 -5.01 20.47 22.75
C MET A 1 -5.03 19.19 21.97
N VAL A 2 -4.93 19.25 20.65
CA VAL A 2 -4.83 18.04 19.82
C VAL A 2 -3.42 17.49 20.01
N ASP A 3 -3.27 16.16 20.07
CA ASP A 3 -1.96 15.49 20.17
C ASP A 3 -1.12 15.82 18.93
N ASP A 4 0.12 16.29 19.12
CA ASP A 4 1.04 16.67 18.04
C ASP A 4 1.26 15.52 17.05
N ALA A 5 1.33 14.27 17.54
CA ALA A 5 1.48 13.10 16.68
C ALA A 5 0.31 12.94 15.69
N LEU A 6 -0.90 13.31 16.12
CA LEU A 6 -2.11 13.23 15.32
C LEU A 6 -2.08 14.25 14.18
N ILE A 7 -1.52 15.44 14.44
CA ILE A 7 -1.34 16.50 13.44
C ILE A 7 -0.26 16.11 12.44
N ASP A 8 0.88 15.63 12.93
CA ASP A 8 2.07 15.39 12.11
C ASP A 8 1.97 14.12 11.27
N LEU A 9 1.31 13.07 11.79
CA LEU A 9 1.32 11.73 11.20
C LEU A 9 -0.07 11.18 10.89
N GLY A 10 -1.12 11.74 11.48
CA GLY A 10 -2.49 11.21 11.38
C GLY A 10 -3.32 11.76 10.22
N TYR A 11 -2.83 12.74 9.46
CA TYR A 11 -3.61 13.38 8.40
C TYR A 11 -4.08 12.40 7.32
N ARG A 12 -5.22 12.72 6.70
CA ARG A 12 -5.77 11.95 5.58
C ARG A 12 -5.90 12.80 4.31
N TYR A 13 -5.26 12.34 3.24
CA TYR A 13 -5.41 12.90 1.90
C TYR A 13 -6.78 12.54 1.32
N ARG A 14 -7.44 13.53 0.72
CA ARG A 14 -8.64 13.36 -0.12
C ARG A 14 -8.41 14.05 -1.44
N SER A 15 -8.23 13.27 -2.50
CA SER A 15 -7.98 13.79 -3.84
C SER A 15 -8.35 12.77 -4.90
N ARG A 16 -8.25 13.16 -6.18
CA ARG A 16 -8.48 12.24 -7.30
C ARG A 16 -7.44 11.12 -7.38
N SER A 17 -6.26 11.30 -6.79
CA SER A 17 -5.17 10.32 -6.78
C SER A 17 -5.28 9.29 -5.64
N ILE A 18 -6.34 9.38 -4.82
CA ILE A 18 -6.69 8.41 -3.79
C ILE A 18 -7.96 7.67 -4.24
N LEU A 19 -7.89 6.34 -4.30
CA LEU A 19 -9.01 5.48 -4.63
C LEU A 19 -9.56 4.90 -3.34
N GLU A 20 -10.57 5.57 -2.80
CA GLU A 20 -11.29 5.13 -1.61
C GLU A 20 -11.91 3.74 -1.82
N ASP A 21 -11.82 2.90 -0.79
CA ASP A 21 -12.32 1.52 -0.75
C ASP A 21 -13.55 1.35 0.15
N GLY A 22 -14.12 2.47 0.61
CA GLY A 22 -15.28 2.52 1.48
C GLY A 22 -15.85 3.93 1.58
N PRO A 23 -16.94 4.12 2.36
CA PRO A 23 -17.50 5.44 2.57
C PRO A 23 -16.51 6.37 3.27
N ASP A 24 -16.58 7.66 2.90
CA ASP A 24 -15.88 8.70 3.64
C ASP A 24 -16.64 8.98 4.96
N ASP A 25 -15.95 8.81 6.08
CA ASP A 25 -16.43 9.11 7.43
C ASP A 25 -16.29 10.60 7.79
N GLY A 26 -15.68 11.40 6.91
CA GLY A 26 -15.41 12.82 7.13
C GLY A 26 -14.29 13.10 8.14
N ALA A 27 -13.60 12.08 8.66
CA ALA A 27 -12.52 12.27 9.61
C ALA A 27 -11.29 12.87 8.93
N ALA A 28 -10.82 14.02 9.40
CA ALA A 28 -9.65 14.68 8.82
C ALA A 28 -8.33 13.96 9.15
N TRP A 29 -8.33 13.12 10.18
CA TRP A 29 -7.19 12.37 10.67
C TRP A 29 -7.60 11.01 11.27
N GLU A 30 -6.65 10.10 11.39
CA GLU A 30 -6.75 8.89 12.21
C GLU A 30 -5.62 8.84 13.25
N ASP A 31 -5.74 7.98 14.26
CA ASP A 31 -4.66 7.79 15.24
C ASP A 31 -3.48 7.09 14.55
N PRO A 32 -2.32 7.75 14.41
CA PRO A 32 -1.17 7.16 13.73
C PRO A 32 -0.59 5.95 14.47
N ARG A 33 -0.97 5.72 15.73
CA ARG A 33 -0.57 4.55 16.53
C ARG A 33 -1.43 3.32 16.23
N ALA A 34 -2.58 3.51 15.58
CA ALA A 34 -3.49 2.46 15.15
C ALA A 34 -3.90 2.71 13.69
N PRO A 35 -2.94 2.70 12.74
CA PRO A 35 -3.21 3.04 11.36
C PRO A 35 -4.16 2.01 10.74
N SER A 36 -5.14 2.49 9.98
CA SER A 36 -6.13 1.60 9.34
C SER A 36 -5.64 1.00 8.02
N GLY A 37 -4.54 1.54 7.48
CA GLY A 37 -4.00 1.19 6.17
C GLY A 37 -4.90 1.58 5.00
N ARG A 38 -5.94 2.38 5.24
CA ARG A 38 -6.90 2.76 4.21
C ARG A 38 -6.33 3.76 3.20
N PRO A 39 -6.90 3.87 2.01
CA PRO A 39 -6.51 4.89 1.04
C PRO A 39 -6.55 6.31 1.65
N GLY A 40 -5.51 7.10 1.34
CA GLY A 40 -5.36 8.48 1.78
C GLY A 40 -4.55 8.65 3.07
N VAL A 41 -4.31 7.59 3.83
CA VAL A 41 -3.52 7.66 5.08
C VAL A 41 -2.06 7.29 4.81
N ARG A 42 -1.20 7.59 5.78
CA ARG A 42 0.21 7.19 5.74
C ARG A 42 0.32 5.66 5.77
N CYS A 43 1.28 5.14 5.03
CA CYS A 43 1.68 3.74 5.04
C CYS A 43 1.94 3.29 6.49
N PRO A 44 1.28 2.21 6.97
CA PRO A 44 1.52 1.68 8.30
C PRO A 44 2.99 1.29 8.48
N HIS A 45 3.57 1.63 9.63
CA HIS A 45 4.88 1.12 10.03
C HIS A 45 4.73 -0.32 10.53
N VAL A 46 5.38 -1.26 9.84
CA VAL A 46 5.47 -2.66 10.26
C VAL A 46 6.93 -3.09 10.18
N SER A 47 7.44 -3.70 11.26
CA SER A 47 8.76 -4.34 11.26
C SER A 47 8.75 -5.55 10.34
N VAL A 48 9.51 -5.46 9.26
CA VAL A 48 9.73 -6.54 8.28
C VAL A 48 11.20 -6.89 8.24
N ARG A 49 11.55 -8.02 7.60
CA ARG A 49 12.95 -8.45 7.52
C ARG A 49 13.34 -8.81 6.10
N ARG A 50 14.42 -8.22 5.59
CA ARG A 50 15.00 -8.53 4.28
C ARG A 50 16.42 -9.02 4.46
N ALA A 51 16.71 -10.23 3.99
CA ALA A 51 18.03 -10.86 4.07
C ALA A 51 18.67 -10.81 5.49
N GLY A 52 17.85 -10.96 6.54
CA GLY A 52 18.30 -10.93 7.93
C GLY A 52 18.33 -9.53 8.58
N THR A 53 18.20 -8.45 7.81
CA THR A 53 18.13 -7.08 8.32
C THR A 53 16.69 -6.68 8.61
N GLU A 54 16.43 -6.20 9.82
CA GLU A 54 15.14 -5.60 10.20
C GLU A 54 14.98 -4.23 9.57
N LEU A 55 13.81 -3.97 8.98
CA LEU A 55 13.43 -2.77 8.26
C LEU A 55 11.99 -2.40 8.62
N SER A 56 11.61 -1.16 8.38
CA SER A 56 10.20 -0.78 8.27
C SER A 56 9.69 -1.02 6.85
N THR A 57 8.39 -1.30 6.72
CA THR A 57 7.64 -1.08 5.47
C THR A 57 7.88 0.32 4.86
N LEU A 58 8.16 1.33 5.68
CA LEU A 58 8.52 2.67 5.22
C LEU A 58 9.89 2.72 4.54
N ASP A 59 10.85 1.89 4.98
CA ASP A 59 12.20 1.82 4.39
C ASP A 59 12.21 1.07 3.05
N VAL A 60 11.17 0.26 2.79
CA VAL A 60 10.97 -0.40 1.49
C VAL A 60 10.55 0.61 0.42
N ILE A 61 9.87 1.69 0.82
CA ILE A 61 9.46 2.77 -0.08
C ILE A 61 10.67 3.69 -0.27
N CYS A 62 11.37 3.56 -1.40
CA CYS A 62 12.60 4.29 -1.65
C CYS A 62 12.40 5.48 -2.60
N ARG A 63 12.19 5.19 -3.89
CA ARG A 63 12.11 6.21 -4.95
C ARG A 63 10.77 6.17 -5.67
N ASP A 64 10.28 4.96 -5.92
CA ASP A 64 9.13 4.72 -6.79
C ASP A 64 7.93 4.28 -5.96
N ALA A 65 6.76 4.20 -6.61
CA ALA A 65 5.59 3.62 -5.97
C ALA A 65 5.85 2.14 -5.70
N VAL A 66 5.29 1.61 -4.61
CA VAL A 66 5.43 0.21 -4.23
C VAL A 66 4.04 -0.42 -4.16
N LEU A 67 3.85 -1.55 -4.83
CA LEU A 67 2.73 -2.45 -4.58
C LEU A 67 3.14 -3.48 -3.53
N PHE A 68 2.65 -3.33 -2.31
CA PHE A 68 2.78 -4.37 -1.30
C PHE A 68 1.69 -5.43 -1.49
N THR A 69 2.03 -6.69 -1.29
CA THR A 69 1.06 -7.79 -1.37
C THR A 69 1.14 -8.66 -0.13
N GLY A 70 0.02 -9.28 0.23
CA GLY A 70 0.03 -10.34 1.25
C GLY A 70 0.81 -11.59 0.80
N PRO A 71 1.02 -12.55 1.71
CA PRO A 71 1.85 -13.74 1.47
C PRO A 71 1.40 -14.59 0.28
N ASP A 72 0.08 -14.67 0.04
CA ASP A 72 -0.55 -15.43 -1.05
C ASP A 72 -0.77 -14.57 -2.31
N GLY A 73 -0.29 -13.33 -2.32
CA GLY A 73 -0.46 -12.35 -3.38
C GLY A 73 0.42 -12.53 -4.62
N ALA A 74 0.93 -13.74 -4.90
CA ALA A 74 1.91 -13.96 -5.97
C ALA A 74 1.41 -13.55 -7.37
N ALA A 75 0.10 -13.59 -7.62
CA ALA A 75 -0.50 -13.18 -8.89
C ALA A 75 -0.39 -11.68 -9.18
N TRP A 76 -0.21 -10.84 -8.15
CA TRP A 76 -0.11 -9.39 -8.31
C TRP A 76 1.18 -8.97 -9.03
N ALA A 77 2.31 -9.61 -8.74
CA ALA A 77 3.60 -9.19 -9.26
C ALA A 77 3.69 -9.16 -10.80
N PRO A 78 3.42 -10.26 -11.54
CA PRO A 78 3.48 -10.21 -13.00
C PRO A 78 2.44 -9.25 -13.59
N ALA A 79 1.26 -9.14 -12.98
CA ALA A 79 0.20 -8.27 -13.46
C ALA A 79 0.52 -6.77 -13.26
N ALA A 80 1.14 -6.43 -12.13
CA ALA A 80 1.58 -5.09 -11.79
C ALA A 80 2.75 -4.63 -12.65
N VAL A 81 3.72 -5.52 -12.93
CA VAL A 81 4.82 -5.24 -13.88
C VAL A 81 4.25 -4.93 -15.26
N ALA A 82 3.38 -5.78 -15.80
CA ALA A 82 2.77 -5.55 -17.11
C ALA A 82 1.94 -4.25 -17.16
N ALA A 83 1.28 -3.88 -16.06
CA ALA A 83 0.53 -2.63 -15.96
C ALA A 83 1.45 -1.40 -15.95
N ALA A 84 2.52 -1.45 -15.16
CA ALA A 84 3.50 -0.38 -15.06
C ALA A 84 4.24 -0.16 -16.39
N GLU A 85 4.62 -1.24 -17.08
CA GLU A 85 5.24 -1.21 -18.41
C GLU A 85 4.32 -0.54 -19.44
N ARG A 86 3.04 -0.92 -19.48
CA ARG A 86 2.04 -0.30 -20.38
C ARG A 86 1.88 1.20 -20.10
N LEU A 87 1.93 1.60 -18.84
CA LEU A 87 1.84 3.01 -18.45
C LEU A 87 3.17 3.77 -18.59
N GLY A 88 4.28 3.07 -18.84
CA GLY A 88 5.63 3.64 -18.91
C GLY A 88 6.06 4.32 -17.60
N VAL A 89 5.77 3.69 -16.46
CA VAL A 89 6.06 4.21 -15.11
C VAL A 89 6.83 3.18 -14.29
N PRO A 90 7.71 3.59 -13.38
CA PRO A 90 8.35 2.68 -12.46
C PRO A 90 7.36 2.22 -11.38
N LEU A 91 7.47 0.96 -10.99
CA LEU A 91 6.71 0.35 -9.90
C LEU A 91 7.53 -0.78 -9.29
N ASP A 92 7.76 -0.70 -7.99
CA ASP A 92 8.28 -1.82 -7.22
C ASP A 92 7.11 -2.71 -6.77
N VAL A 93 7.35 -4.01 -6.71
CA VAL A 93 6.40 -4.96 -6.10
C VAL A 93 7.11 -5.66 -4.95
N CYS A 94 6.46 -5.73 -3.79
CA CYS A 94 7.02 -6.34 -2.60
C CYS A 94 5.99 -7.28 -1.96
N ARG A 95 6.21 -8.59 -2.08
CA ARG A 95 5.40 -9.58 -1.39
C ARG A 95 5.90 -9.75 0.04
N VAL A 96 5.01 -9.49 1.00
CA VAL A 96 5.33 -9.54 2.43
C VAL A 96 4.83 -10.85 3.04
N GLY A 97 5.72 -11.54 3.74
CA GLY A 97 5.44 -12.81 4.41
C GLY A 97 6.56 -13.84 4.18
N ASP A 98 6.43 -15.01 4.79
CA ASP A 98 7.44 -16.06 4.67
C ASP A 98 7.61 -16.51 3.22
N GLY A 99 8.87 -16.56 2.77
CA GLY A 99 9.21 -16.86 1.38
C GLY A 99 8.86 -15.75 0.37
N GLY A 100 8.44 -14.58 0.83
CA GLY A 100 8.28 -13.34 0.06
C GLY A 100 9.60 -12.58 -0.15
N ASP A 101 9.49 -11.35 -0.66
CA ASP A 101 10.61 -10.42 -0.83
C ASP A 101 11.11 -9.90 0.52
N VAL A 102 10.18 -9.73 1.47
CA VAL A 102 10.44 -9.43 2.87
C VAL A 102 9.62 -10.34 3.76
N ALA A 103 10.21 -10.84 4.85
CA ALA A 103 9.49 -11.58 5.87
C ALA A 103 8.74 -10.63 6.81
N ASP A 104 7.65 -11.09 7.40
CA ASP A 104 6.90 -10.41 8.45
C ASP A 104 6.92 -11.27 9.74
N PRO A 105 8.00 -11.19 10.55
CA PRO A 105 8.14 -12.02 11.73
C PRO A 105 7.05 -11.79 12.79
N GLY A 106 6.44 -10.59 12.79
CA GLY A 106 5.38 -10.21 13.72
C GLY A 106 3.98 -10.62 13.24
N GLY A 107 3.82 -11.01 11.97
CA GLY A 107 2.52 -11.34 11.36
C GLY A 107 1.54 -10.17 11.33
N GLY A 108 2.04 -8.93 11.45
CA GLY A 108 1.22 -7.73 11.60
C GLY A 108 0.87 -7.03 10.29
N PHE A 109 1.53 -7.39 9.18
CA PHE A 109 1.45 -6.65 7.92
C PHE A 109 0.03 -6.59 7.36
N THR A 110 -0.62 -7.74 7.18
CA THR A 110 -1.96 -7.80 6.59
C THR A 110 -2.97 -7.07 7.46
N THR A 111 -2.92 -7.24 8.78
CA THR A 111 -3.77 -6.51 9.72
C THR A 111 -3.57 -5.00 9.63
N ALA A 112 -2.32 -4.52 9.63
CA ALA A 112 -2.01 -3.09 9.60
C ALA A 112 -2.43 -2.42 8.29
N PHE A 113 -2.33 -3.12 7.17
CA PHE A 113 -2.78 -2.64 5.86
C PHE A 113 -4.27 -2.90 5.59
N GLY A 114 -4.95 -3.62 6.48
CA GLY A 114 -6.33 -4.07 6.28
C GLY A 114 -6.50 -5.00 5.08
N LEU A 115 -5.57 -5.93 4.87
CA LEU A 115 -5.57 -6.88 3.76
C LEU A 115 -5.86 -8.30 4.28
N GLY A 116 -6.41 -9.14 3.41
CA GLY A 116 -6.31 -10.59 3.49
C GLY A 116 -5.00 -11.11 2.90
N PRO A 117 -4.71 -12.42 3.04
CA PRO A 117 -3.44 -13.02 2.59
C PRO A 117 -3.12 -12.82 1.11
N GLY A 118 -4.13 -12.69 0.25
CA GLY A 118 -3.96 -12.45 -1.18
C GLY A 118 -4.31 -11.02 -1.63
N GLY A 119 -4.51 -10.10 -0.69
CA GLY A 119 -4.75 -8.68 -0.98
C GLY A 119 -3.47 -7.93 -1.40
N ALA A 120 -3.65 -6.66 -1.77
CA ALA A 120 -2.55 -5.78 -2.15
C ALA A 120 -2.85 -4.31 -1.83
N ALA A 121 -1.80 -3.51 -1.63
CA ALA A 121 -1.89 -2.06 -1.40
C ALA A 121 -0.84 -1.33 -2.24
N LEU A 122 -1.29 -0.34 -3.01
CA LEU A 122 -0.43 0.56 -3.76
C LEU A 122 -0.08 1.77 -2.89
N VAL A 123 1.22 1.95 -2.64
CA VAL A 123 1.75 3.05 -1.84
C VAL A 123 2.58 3.96 -2.72
N ARG A 124 2.32 5.26 -2.62
CA ARG A 124 3.01 6.32 -3.37
C ARG A 124 4.45 6.52 -2.86
N PRO A 125 5.32 7.16 -3.66
CA PRO A 125 6.68 7.51 -3.24
C PRO A 125 6.75 8.38 -1.98
N ASP A 126 5.69 9.14 -1.66
CA ASP A 126 5.60 9.95 -0.44
C ASP A 126 5.07 9.18 0.78
N GLY A 127 4.87 7.86 0.64
CA GLY A 127 4.43 6.99 1.72
C GLY A 127 2.93 7.03 1.99
N VAL A 128 2.10 7.54 1.09
CA VAL A 128 0.64 7.53 1.22
C VAL A 128 0.04 6.31 0.51
N VAL A 129 -0.86 5.60 1.17
CA VAL A 129 -1.63 4.52 0.53
C VAL A 129 -2.58 5.13 -0.49
N ALA A 130 -2.38 4.87 -1.78
CA ALA A 130 -3.24 5.40 -2.84
C ALA A 130 -4.46 4.51 -3.11
N TRP A 131 -4.32 3.20 -2.92
CA TRP A 131 -5.33 2.22 -3.23
C TRP A 131 -5.01 0.91 -2.51
N ARG A 132 -6.04 0.10 -2.21
CA ARG A 132 -5.86 -1.29 -1.80
C ARG A 132 -6.99 -2.18 -2.31
N ALA A 133 -6.69 -3.48 -2.40
CA ALA A 133 -7.65 -4.56 -2.53
C ALA A 133 -7.52 -5.47 -1.30
N HIS A 134 -8.62 -5.60 -0.55
CA HIS A 134 -8.65 -6.45 0.65
C HIS A 134 -8.30 -7.90 0.33
N ASP A 135 -8.86 -8.45 -0.75
CA ASP A 135 -8.74 -9.87 -1.13
C ASP A 135 -8.24 -10.02 -2.57
N PRO A 136 -7.90 -11.25 -3.02
CA PRO A 136 -7.66 -11.54 -4.42
C PRO A 136 -8.79 -11.03 -5.32
N VAL A 137 -8.41 -10.44 -6.45
CA VAL A 137 -9.35 -10.00 -7.49
C VAL A 137 -9.23 -10.88 -8.73
N ALA A 138 -10.28 -10.93 -9.54
CA ALA A 138 -10.32 -11.73 -10.77
C ALA A 138 -9.28 -11.26 -11.81
N ASP A 139 -9.04 -9.95 -11.91
CA ASP A 139 -8.06 -9.36 -12.82
C ASP A 139 -7.15 -8.38 -12.06
N PRO A 140 -6.03 -8.88 -11.49
CA PRO A 140 -5.06 -8.06 -10.78
C PRO A 140 -4.47 -6.94 -11.64
N GLY A 141 -4.29 -7.20 -12.94
CA GLY A 141 -3.68 -6.26 -13.88
C GLY A 141 -4.58 -5.07 -14.16
N ALA A 142 -5.88 -5.32 -14.41
CA ALA A 142 -6.87 -4.27 -14.56
C ALA A 142 -7.00 -3.44 -13.28
N ALA A 143 -7.03 -4.09 -12.11
CA ALA A 143 -7.17 -3.41 -10.83
C ALA A 143 -5.98 -2.48 -10.52
N VAL A 144 -4.75 -3.01 -10.56
CA VAL A 144 -3.55 -2.23 -10.24
C VAL A 144 -3.30 -1.13 -11.27
N GLY A 145 -3.56 -1.39 -12.55
CA GLY A 145 -3.32 -0.38 -13.57
C GLY A 145 -4.34 0.76 -13.54
N ALA A 146 -5.61 0.48 -13.22
CA ALA A 146 -6.58 1.54 -12.97
C ALA A 146 -6.16 2.40 -11.75
N ALA A 147 -5.65 1.76 -10.70
CA ALA A 147 -5.12 2.45 -9.52
C ALA A 147 -3.89 3.31 -9.86
N LEU A 148 -2.91 2.77 -10.60
CA LEU A 148 -1.71 3.50 -11.04
C LEU A 148 -2.06 4.68 -11.92
N ALA A 149 -2.87 4.47 -12.96
CA ALA A 149 -3.25 5.51 -13.89
C ALA A 149 -3.97 6.65 -13.18
N ARG A 150 -4.88 6.34 -12.26
CA ARG A 150 -5.58 7.36 -11.46
C ARG A 150 -4.66 8.08 -10.47
N THR A 151 -3.73 7.37 -9.84
CA THR A 151 -2.71 7.97 -8.96
C THR A 151 -1.81 8.95 -9.72
N LEU A 152 -1.49 8.62 -10.98
CA LEU A 152 -0.59 9.39 -11.84
C LEU A 152 -1.29 10.36 -12.78
N CYS A 153 -2.62 10.47 -12.72
CA CYS A 153 -3.45 11.25 -13.65
C CYS A 153 -3.22 10.89 -15.14
N ARG A 154 -3.05 9.61 -15.45
CA ARG A 154 -2.90 9.05 -16.80
C ARG A 154 -4.16 8.28 -17.24
N PRO A 155 -4.40 8.10 -18.55
CA PRO A 155 -5.41 7.16 -19.03
C PRO A 155 -4.96 5.70 -18.84
N TRP A 156 -5.92 4.78 -18.65
CA TRP A 156 -5.70 3.33 -18.52
C TRP A 156 -6.52 2.56 -19.54
#